data_AF-A0A075HJF7-F1
#
_entry.id   AF-A0A075HJF7-F1
#
_cell.length_a   1.000
_cell.length_b   1.000
_cell.length_c   1.000
_cell.angle_alpha   90.00
_cell.angle_beta   90.00
_cell.angle_gamma   90.00
#
_symmetry.space_group_name_H-M   'P 1'
#
loop_
_entity.id
_entity.type
_entity.pdbx_description
1 polymer ?
#
loop_
_entity_poly.entity_id
_entity_poly.type
_entity_poly.pdbx_seq_one_letter_code
_entity_poly.pdbx_strand_id
1 'polypeptide(L)'
;MIQKNIKPELDAIFKTFQVFGAAKQVLSEESTEITNATRTSITNSISASTASGEKRQELFSDALVYAMKAGEILLRLQKRLKEDYGRFWRQDLITSSLFAIPEQEIVEAFALFAILKHVEVPKRVIPFRIKNLDPYEPKKATLKVSGEAYIFGLLDCVGELGRVIHDSQNRTEYVIQIFKQMEELYVELERFRKFPNRKDPKIKSKDLANLKHRIDICGSQVTKSRELLGKLGTRIPKNGPYA
;
A
#
# COMPACT_ATOMS: atom_id res chain seq x y z
N MET A 1 -13.03 -44.00 28.46
CA MET A 1 -13.38 -42.69 29.08
C MET A 1 -12.75 -41.50 28.36
N ILE A 2 -11.49 -41.57 27.91
CA ILE A 2 -10.78 -40.46 27.23
C ILE A 2 -11.55 -39.88 26.02
N GLN A 3 -12.13 -40.72 25.14
CA GLN A 3 -12.88 -40.27 23.97
C GLN A 3 -14.16 -39.45 24.29
N LYS A 4 -14.82 -39.68 25.44
CA LYS A 4 -16.05 -38.92 25.78
C LYS A 4 -15.75 -37.48 26.20
N ASN A 5 -14.55 -37.23 26.74
CA ASN A 5 -14.18 -35.92 27.29
C ASN A 5 -13.53 -35.02 26.24
N ILE A 6 -12.70 -35.58 25.35
CA ILE A 6 -11.94 -34.78 24.37
C ILE A 6 -12.66 -34.57 23.04
N LYS A 7 -13.59 -35.46 22.67
CA LYS A 7 -14.23 -35.41 21.34
C LYS A 7 -15.01 -34.10 21.10
N PRO A 8 -15.82 -33.58 22.04
CA PRO A 8 -16.50 -32.30 21.84
C PRO A 8 -15.52 -31.13 21.66
N GLU A 9 -14.38 -31.14 22.35
CA GLU A 9 -13.33 -30.13 22.19
C GLU A 9 -12.66 -30.24 20.81
N LEU A 10 -12.29 -31.45 20.39
CA LEU A 10 -11.70 -31.69 19.06
C LEU A 10 -12.66 -31.34 17.93
N ASP A 11 -13.97 -31.64 18.07
CA ASP A 11 -14.99 -31.30 17.08
C ASP A 11 -15.18 -29.76 16.99
N ALA A 12 -15.15 -29.06 18.13
CA ALA A 12 -15.20 -27.59 18.16
C ALA A 12 -13.94 -26.96 17.51
N ILE A 13 -12.76 -27.51 17.78
CA ILE A 13 -11.52 -27.11 17.13
C ILE A 13 -11.61 -27.38 15.63
N PHE A 14 -12.02 -28.58 15.20
CA PHE A 14 -12.12 -28.95 13.79
C PHE A 14 -13.06 -28.01 13.02
N LYS A 15 -14.22 -27.66 13.60
CA LYS A 15 -15.14 -26.67 13.00
C LYS A 15 -14.48 -25.30 12.81
N THR A 16 -13.66 -24.87 13.78
CA THR A 16 -12.88 -23.63 13.67
C THR A 16 -11.88 -23.70 12.51
N PHE A 17 -11.23 -24.84 12.31
CA PHE A 17 -10.32 -25.07 11.17
C PHE A 17 -11.04 -25.10 9.81
N GLN A 18 -12.27 -25.61 9.74
CA GLN A 18 -13.07 -25.56 8.52
C GLN A 18 -13.45 -24.12 8.13
N VAL A 19 -13.88 -23.31 9.10
CA VAL A 19 -14.15 -21.88 8.89
C VAL A 19 -12.88 -21.18 8.41
N PHE A 20 -11.72 -21.48 9.02
CA PHE A 20 -10.40 -21.02 8.60
C PHE A 20 -10.06 -21.36 7.14
N GLY A 21 -10.22 -22.62 6.74
CA GLY A 21 -9.95 -23.07 5.38
C GLY A 21 -10.78 -22.31 4.34
N ALA A 22 -12.10 -22.17 4.59
CA ALA A 22 -13.00 -21.47 3.68
C ALA A 22 -12.66 -19.97 3.57
N ALA A 23 -12.36 -19.31 4.67
CA ALA A 23 -11.98 -17.90 4.67
C ALA A 23 -10.65 -17.66 3.93
N LYS A 24 -9.68 -18.57 4.06
CA LYS A 24 -8.39 -18.48 3.37
C LYS A 24 -8.52 -18.55 1.85
N GLN A 25 -9.42 -19.38 1.32
CA GLN A 25 -9.66 -19.46 -0.12
C GLN A 25 -10.23 -18.14 -0.67
N VAL A 26 -11.30 -17.64 -0.04
CA VAL A 26 -11.90 -16.34 -0.39
C VAL A 26 -10.85 -15.24 -0.32
N LEU A 27 -10.04 -15.24 0.73
CA LEU A 27 -8.97 -14.26 0.90
C LEU A 27 -7.91 -14.31 -0.21
N SER A 28 -7.59 -15.50 -0.74
CA SER A 28 -6.67 -15.62 -1.88
C SER A 28 -7.24 -15.02 -3.16
N GLU A 29 -8.52 -15.24 -3.42
CA GLU A 29 -9.25 -14.70 -4.57
C GLU A 29 -9.34 -13.17 -4.45
N GLU A 30 -9.85 -12.68 -3.33
CA GLU A 30 -9.99 -11.24 -3.05
C GLU A 30 -8.64 -10.52 -3.00
N SER A 31 -7.58 -11.15 -2.49
CA SER A 31 -6.22 -10.60 -2.54
C SER A 31 -5.74 -10.39 -3.97
N THR A 32 -6.05 -11.33 -4.88
CA THR A 32 -5.69 -11.20 -6.30
C THR A 32 -6.44 -10.04 -6.94
N GLU A 33 -7.72 -9.88 -6.63
CA GLU A 33 -8.51 -8.75 -7.11
C GLU A 33 -8.01 -7.40 -6.57
N ILE A 34 -7.63 -7.34 -5.29
CA ILE A 34 -7.01 -6.17 -4.69
C ILE A 34 -5.72 -5.83 -5.45
N THR A 35 -4.82 -6.79 -5.64
CA THR A 35 -3.55 -6.57 -6.35
C THR A 35 -3.73 -6.10 -7.78
N ASN A 36 -4.72 -6.65 -8.49
CA ASN A 36 -5.04 -6.20 -9.85
C ASN A 36 -5.57 -4.76 -9.85
N ALA A 37 -6.46 -4.41 -8.92
CA ALA A 37 -7.01 -3.06 -8.82
C ALA A 37 -5.94 -2.02 -8.40
N THR A 38 -5.09 -2.34 -7.42
CA THR A 38 -3.99 -1.45 -6.99
C THR A 38 -2.97 -1.25 -8.10
N ARG A 39 -2.58 -2.33 -8.82
CA ARG A 39 -1.71 -2.23 -9.99
C ARG A 39 -2.29 -1.31 -11.06
N THR A 40 -3.57 -1.46 -11.41
CA THR A 40 -4.21 -0.57 -12.39
C THR A 40 -4.22 0.88 -11.91
N SER A 41 -4.48 1.12 -10.61
CA SER A 41 -4.42 2.46 -10.01
C SER A 41 -3.04 3.10 -10.12
N ILE A 42 -1.99 2.34 -9.79
CA ILE A 42 -0.59 2.79 -9.84
C ILE A 42 -0.19 3.09 -11.29
N THR A 43 -0.47 2.16 -12.22
CA THR A 43 -0.19 2.36 -13.65
C THR A 43 -0.86 3.62 -14.19
N ASN A 44 -2.15 3.82 -13.90
CA ASN A 44 -2.87 5.00 -14.34
C ASN A 44 -2.30 6.28 -13.72
N SER A 45 -1.89 6.24 -12.45
CA SER A 45 -1.22 7.37 -11.78
C SER A 45 0.11 7.74 -12.45
N ILE A 46 0.93 6.74 -12.79
CA ILE A 46 2.19 6.93 -13.51
C ILE A 46 1.93 7.45 -14.91
N SER A 47 1.00 6.88 -15.67
CA SER A 47 0.63 7.39 -17.00
C SER A 47 0.08 8.82 -16.95
N ALA A 48 -0.65 9.18 -15.89
CA ALA A 48 -1.12 10.56 -15.69
C ALA A 48 0.03 11.56 -15.50
N SER A 49 1.19 11.10 -14.99
CA SER A 49 2.36 11.95 -14.78
C SER A 49 2.99 12.44 -16.09
N THR A 50 2.86 11.65 -17.17
CA THR A 50 3.37 11.97 -18.52
C THR A 50 2.29 12.51 -19.47
N ALA A 51 1.00 12.30 -19.18
CA ALA A 51 -0.13 12.82 -19.95
C ALA A 51 -0.43 14.32 -19.70
N SER A 52 -1.22 14.97 -20.55
CA SER A 52 -1.67 16.37 -20.37
C SER A 52 -3.17 16.52 -20.66
N GLY A 53 -3.74 17.68 -20.31
CA GLY A 53 -5.13 18.05 -20.61
C GLY A 53 -6.16 17.07 -20.04
N GLU A 54 -7.20 16.82 -20.82
CA GLU A 54 -8.31 15.93 -20.47
C GLU A 54 -7.84 14.49 -20.18
N LYS A 55 -6.88 13.97 -20.96
CA LYS A 55 -6.37 12.61 -20.76
C LYS A 55 -5.73 12.42 -19.39
N ARG A 56 -5.02 13.43 -18.89
CA ARG A 56 -4.45 13.41 -17.54
C ARG A 56 -5.54 13.36 -16.46
N GLN A 57 -6.64 14.07 -16.67
CA GLN A 57 -7.76 14.09 -15.72
C GLN A 57 -8.49 12.73 -15.69
N GLU A 58 -8.74 12.14 -16.86
CA GLU A 58 -9.32 10.80 -17.00
C GLU A 58 -8.46 9.76 -16.28
N LEU A 59 -7.16 9.72 -16.54
CA LEU A 59 -6.24 8.76 -15.91
C LEU A 59 -6.21 8.88 -14.39
N PHE A 60 -6.22 10.10 -13.84
CA PHE A 60 -6.31 10.28 -12.39
C PHE A 60 -7.68 9.88 -11.83
N SER A 61 -8.77 10.18 -12.54
CA SER A 61 -10.11 9.73 -12.15
C SER A 61 -10.16 8.20 -12.06
N ASP A 62 -9.66 7.52 -13.08
CA ASP A 62 -9.61 6.06 -13.12
C ASP A 62 -8.68 5.52 -12.02
N ALA A 63 -7.50 6.11 -11.83
CA ALA A 63 -6.59 5.72 -10.77
C ALA A 63 -7.28 5.75 -9.40
N LEU A 64 -8.04 6.80 -9.11
CA LEU A 64 -8.79 6.92 -7.87
C LEU A 64 -9.91 5.88 -7.76
N VAL A 65 -10.67 5.64 -8.83
CA VAL A 65 -11.72 4.61 -8.87
C VAL A 65 -11.16 3.23 -8.54
N TYR A 66 -10.02 2.86 -9.12
CA TYR A 66 -9.38 1.57 -8.87
C TYR A 66 -8.80 1.46 -7.45
N ALA A 67 -8.21 2.54 -6.92
CA ALA A 67 -7.77 2.57 -5.51
C ALA A 67 -8.97 2.39 -4.55
N MET A 68 -10.09 3.06 -4.82
CA MET A 68 -11.32 2.92 -4.05
C MET A 68 -11.92 1.51 -4.14
N LYS A 69 -11.90 0.89 -5.32
CA LYS A 69 -12.32 -0.51 -5.52
C LYS A 69 -11.49 -1.47 -4.67
N ALA A 70 -10.17 -1.33 -4.68
CA ALA A 70 -9.28 -2.13 -3.83
C ALA A 70 -9.60 -1.93 -2.34
N GLY A 71 -9.78 -0.68 -1.91
CA GLY A 71 -10.17 -0.34 -0.54
C GLY A 71 -11.51 -0.94 -0.12
N GLU A 72 -12.49 -0.96 -1.02
CA GLU A 72 -13.82 -1.55 -0.80
C GLU A 72 -13.75 -3.07 -0.64
N ILE A 73 -13.00 -3.76 -1.51
CA ILE A 73 -12.78 -5.21 -1.42
C ILE A 73 -12.17 -5.55 -0.06
N LEU A 74 -11.08 -4.87 0.31
CA LEU A 74 -10.44 -5.14 1.59
C LEU A 74 -11.37 -4.82 2.77
N LEU A 75 -12.15 -3.75 2.70
CA LEU A 75 -13.10 -3.42 3.77
C LEU A 75 -14.18 -4.51 3.93
N ARG A 76 -14.71 -5.06 2.84
CA ARG A 76 -15.68 -6.17 2.88
C ARG A 76 -15.06 -7.41 3.51
N LEU A 77 -13.84 -7.74 3.12
CA LEU A 77 -13.06 -8.84 3.67
C LEU A 77 -12.80 -8.67 5.18
N GLN A 78 -12.37 -7.48 5.63
CA GLN A 78 -12.19 -7.19 7.07
C GLN A 78 -13.50 -7.34 7.87
N LYS A 79 -14.65 -6.96 7.30
CA LYS A 79 -15.96 -7.10 7.96
C LYS A 79 -16.36 -8.57 8.10
N ARG A 80 -16.28 -9.33 7.02
CA ARG A 80 -16.59 -10.76 7.02
C ARG A 80 -15.77 -11.52 8.05
N LEU A 81 -14.46 -11.25 8.13
CA LEU A 81 -13.59 -11.91 9.10
C LEU A 81 -13.91 -11.52 10.54
N LYS A 82 -14.35 -10.28 10.76
CA LYS A 82 -14.82 -9.86 12.08
C LYS A 82 -16.10 -10.60 12.49
N GLU A 83 -16.99 -10.85 11.55
CA GLU A 83 -18.24 -11.60 11.77
C GLU A 83 -17.95 -13.10 12.01
N ASP A 84 -17.09 -13.69 11.18
CA ASP A 84 -16.78 -15.13 11.22
C ASP A 84 -15.87 -15.53 12.41
N TYR A 85 -14.94 -14.67 12.85
CA TYR A 85 -13.91 -14.98 13.87
C TYR A 85 -13.98 -14.11 15.13
N GLY A 86 -14.90 -13.16 15.18
CA GLY A 86 -15.01 -12.25 16.32
C GLY A 86 -13.83 -11.28 16.45
N ARG A 87 -13.65 -10.74 17.66
CA ARG A 87 -12.79 -9.56 17.91
C ARG A 87 -11.29 -9.75 17.61
N PHE A 88 -10.82 -11.00 17.59
CA PHE A 88 -9.40 -11.35 17.46
C PHE A 88 -9.01 -11.77 16.03
N TRP A 89 -9.90 -11.60 15.04
CA TRP A 89 -9.63 -11.97 13.64
C TRP A 89 -8.31 -11.42 13.09
N ARG A 90 -7.83 -10.26 13.57
CA ARG A 90 -6.51 -9.69 13.19
C ARG A 90 -5.30 -10.37 13.83
N GLN A 91 -5.48 -11.01 14.98
CA GLN A 91 -4.45 -11.69 15.76
C GLN A 91 -4.44 -13.20 15.48
N ASP A 92 -5.62 -13.80 15.27
CA ASP A 92 -5.83 -15.26 15.20
C ASP A 92 -5.82 -15.83 13.77
N LEU A 93 -5.93 -15.00 12.72
CA LEU A 93 -5.59 -15.43 11.36
C LEU A 93 -4.07 -15.55 11.26
N ILE A 94 -3.58 -16.69 11.76
CA ILE A 94 -2.21 -17.21 11.71
C ILE A 94 -1.37 -16.52 10.62
N THR A 95 -0.35 -15.77 11.03
CA THR A 95 0.64 -15.03 10.22
C THR A 95 0.11 -13.82 9.42
N SER A 96 0.46 -12.63 9.90
CA SER A 96 0.32 -11.28 9.31
C SER A 96 0.56 -11.08 7.80
N SER A 97 1.09 -12.07 7.07
CA SER A 97 1.49 -11.95 5.66
C SER A 97 0.31 -11.82 4.71
N LEU A 98 -0.82 -12.46 5.02
CA LEU A 98 -1.97 -12.56 4.12
C LEU A 98 -2.71 -11.22 3.93
N PHE A 99 -2.62 -10.32 4.93
CA PHE A 99 -3.16 -8.96 4.87
C PHE A 99 -2.09 -7.90 4.62
N ALA A 100 -0.84 -8.17 4.99
CA ALA A 100 0.24 -7.20 4.84
C ALA A 100 0.36 -6.76 3.38
N ILE A 101 0.30 -7.68 2.42
CA ILE A 101 0.45 -7.34 1.00
C ILE A 101 -0.74 -6.50 0.49
N PRO A 102 -2.01 -6.92 0.64
CA PRO A 102 -3.15 -6.09 0.26
C PRO A 102 -3.17 -4.71 0.92
N GLU A 103 -2.88 -4.63 2.22
CA GLU A 103 -2.83 -3.34 2.93
C GLU A 103 -1.68 -2.46 2.43
N GLN A 104 -0.51 -3.04 2.14
CA GLN A 104 0.65 -2.32 1.58
C GLN A 104 0.31 -1.73 0.21
N GLU A 105 -0.23 -2.54 -0.70
CA GLU A 105 -0.55 -2.12 -2.06
C GLU A 105 -1.65 -1.04 -2.11
N ILE A 106 -2.63 -1.11 -1.19
CA ILE A 106 -3.64 -0.05 -1.06
C ILE A 106 -3.00 1.24 -0.56
N VAL A 107 -2.12 1.17 0.45
CA VAL A 107 -1.42 2.36 0.95
C VAL A 107 -0.57 3.00 -0.16
N GLU A 108 0.18 2.19 -0.90
CA GLU A 108 0.96 2.63 -2.05
C GLU A 108 0.10 3.36 -3.09
N ALA A 109 -1.01 2.76 -3.51
CA ALA A 109 -1.90 3.33 -4.52
C ALA A 109 -2.49 4.68 -4.07
N PHE A 110 -3.01 4.78 -2.84
CA PHE A 110 -3.57 6.03 -2.34
C PHE A 110 -2.50 7.10 -2.08
N ALA A 111 -1.32 6.71 -1.57
CA ALA A 111 -0.22 7.65 -1.31
C ALA A 111 0.36 8.21 -2.61
N LEU A 112 0.59 7.35 -3.62
CA LEU A 112 1.05 7.77 -4.93
C LEU A 112 0.06 8.75 -5.55
N PHE A 113 -1.23 8.38 -5.59
CA PHE A 113 -2.27 9.28 -6.09
C PHE A 113 -2.25 10.64 -5.38
N ALA A 114 -2.19 10.65 -4.05
CA ALA A 114 -2.19 11.87 -3.24
C ALA A 114 -1.01 12.80 -3.58
N ILE A 115 0.19 12.24 -3.65
CA ILE A 115 1.43 12.96 -3.97
C ILE A 115 1.36 13.55 -5.38
N LEU A 116 0.95 12.76 -6.37
CA LEU A 116 0.87 13.22 -7.77
C LEU A 116 -0.23 14.27 -8.00
N LYS A 117 -1.23 14.33 -7.11
CA LYS A 117 -2.29 15.34 -7.09
C LYS A 117 -2.00 16.51 -6.14
N HIS A 118 -0.87 16.49 -5.44
CA HIS A 118 -0.48 17.47 -4.42
C HIS A 118 -1.54 17.67 -3.33
N VAL A 119 -2.10 16.57 -2.83
CA VAL A 119 -3.01 16.54 -1.67
C VAL A 119 -2.38 15.78 -0.51
N GLU A 120 -3.00 15.85 0.67
CA GLU A 120 -2.48 15.20 1.89
C GLU A 120 -2.32 13.68 1.69
N VAL A 121 -1.13 13.16 2.00
CA VAL A 121 -0.85 11.72 2.04
C VAL A 121 -1.78 11.06 3.06
N PRO A 122 -2.44 9.94 2.71
CA PRO A 122 -3.44 9.32 3.58
C PRO A 122 -2.83 8.88 4.92
N LYS A 123 -3.59 9.06 5.99
CA LYS A 123 -3.30 8.47 7.30
C LYS A 123 -3.61 6.97 7.29
N ARG A 124 -3.18 6.24 8.33
CA ARG A 124 -3.49 4.80 8.52
C ARG A 124 -4.98 4.44 8.51
N VAL A 125 -5.84 5.41 8.79
CA VAL A 125 -7.29 5.27 8.59
C VAL A 125 -7.59 6.03 7.31
N ILE A 126 -7.73 5.29 6.21
CA ILE A 126 -7.87 5.85 4.86
C ILE A 126 -9.36 6.14 4.63
N PRO A 127 -9.77 7.41 4.51
CA PRO A 127 -11.13 7.74 4.10
C PRO A 127 -11.27 7.54 2.59
N PHE A 128 -12.36 6.91 2.16
CA PHE A 128 -12.67 6.76 0.74
C PHE A 128 -14.18 6.70 0.51
N ARG A 129 -14.58 6.66 -0.76
CA ARG A 129 -15.97 6.60 -1.18
C ARG A 129 -16.24 5.27 -1.86
N ILE A 130 -17.34 4.64 -1.52
CA ILE A 130 -17.84 3.44 -2.18
C ILE A 130 -18.96 3.87 -3.11
N LYS A 131 -18.93 3.40 -4.36
CA LYS A 131 -20.04 3.60 -5.29
C LYS A 131 -21.23 2.81 -4.77
N ASN A 132 -22.35 3.50 -4.54
CA ASN A 132 -23.62 2.87 -4.23
C ASN A 132 -24.44 2.72 -5.52
N LEU A 133 -25.62 2.10 -5.38
CA LEU A 133 -26.64 2.07 -6.44
C LEU A 133 -27.05 3.47 -6.89
N ASP A 134 -26.97 4.48 -6.01
CA ASP A 134 -27.11 5.88 -6.36
C ASP A 134 -25.73 6.50 -6.66
N PRO A 135 -25.43 6.87 -7.92
CA PRO A 135 -24.15 7.48 -8.30
C PRO A 135 -23.98 8.91 -7.77
N TYR A 136 -25.05 9.57 -7.31
CA TYR A 136 -25.02 10.95 -6.81
C TYR A 136 -24.73 11.03 -5.30
N GLU A 137 -24.90 9.93 -4.56
CA GLU A 137 -24.61 9.85 -3.12
C GLU A 137 -23.65 8.70 -2.76
N PRO A 138 -22.35 8.84 -3.03
CA PRO A 138 -21.37 7.84 -2.65
C PRO A 138 -21.27 7.69 -1.12
N LYS A 139 -21.26 6.44 -0.64
CA LYS A 139 -21.13 6.15 0.79
C LYS A 139 -19.72 6.44 1.26
N LYS A 140 -19.59 7.27 2.30
CA LYS A 140 -18.31 7.46 3.00
C LYS A 140 -17.92 6.16 3.71
N ALA A 141 -16.68 5.75 3.52
CA ALA A 141 -16.10 4.58 4.14
C ALA A 141 -14.70 4.89 4.69
N THR A 142 -14.24 4.09 5.64
CA THR A 142 -12.91 4.19 6.21
C THR A 142 -12.29 2.81 6.31
N LEU A 143 -11.06 2.67 5.81
CA LEU A 143 -10.28 1.45 5.91
C LEU A 143 -9.11 1.67 6.88
N LYS A 144 -9.04 0.86 7.94
CA LYS A 144 -7.91 0.89 8.86
C LYS A 144 -6.91 -0.19 8.46
N VAL A 145 -5.68 0.23 8.19
CA VAL A 145 -4.55 -0.66 7.90
C VAL A 145 -3.62 -0.83 9.10
N SER A 146 -2.84 -1.91 9.11
CA SER A 146 -1.78 -2.14 10.09
C SER A 146 -0.64 -1.13 9.97
N GLY A 147 0.11 -0.92 11.06
CA GLY A 147 1.21 0.05 11.06
C GLY A 147 2.38 -0.39 10.18
N GLU A 148 2.66 -1.68 10.15
CA GLU A 148 3.67 -2.28 9.30
C GLU A 148 3.31 -2.11 7.82
N ALA A 149 2.11 -2.53 7.42
CA ALA A 149 1.69 -2.42 6.02
C ALA A 149 1.68 -0.96 5.54
N TYR A 150 1.33 -0.03 6.42
CA TYR A 150 1.41 1.40 6.13
C TYR A 150 2.84 1.86 5.84
N ILE A 151 3.82 1.50 6.66
CA ILE A 151 5.23 1.87 6.44
C ILE A 151 5.76 1.26 5.14
N PHE A 152 5.51 -0.03 4.92
CA PHE A 152 5.96 -0.70 3.69
C PHE A 152 5.27 -0.15 2.44
N GLY A 153 3.96 0.13 2.47
CA GLY A 153 3.27 0.75 1.34
C GLY A 153 3.78 2.16 1.01
N LEU A 154 4.20 2.94 2.02
CA LEU A 154 4.87 4.22 1.80
C LEU A 154 6.28 4.07 1.21
N LEU A 155 7.03 3.03 1.60
CA LEU A 155 8.32 2.70 0.97
C LEU A 155 8.13 2.27 -0.49
N ASP A 156 7.12 1.44 -0.78
CA ASP A 156 6.75 1.04 -2.14
C ASP A 156 6.41 2.30 -2.98
N CYS A 157 5.65 3.23 -2.40
CA CYS A 157 5.35 4.53 -3.03
C CYS A 157 6.61 5.35 -3.35
N VAL A 158 7.60 5.44 -2.46
CA VAL A 158 8.89 6.09 -2.77
C VAL A 158 9.54 5.48 -4.01
N GLY A 159 9.50 4.14 -4.14
CA GLY A 159 9.96 3.45 -5.34
C GLY A 159 9.25 3.88 -6.62
N GLU A 160 7.92 3.99 -6.59
CA GLU A 160 7.11 4.44 -7.74
C GLU A 160 7.31 5.93 -8.07
N LEU A 161 7.56 6.78 -7.07
CA LEU A 161 7.93 8.18 -7.30
C LEU A 161 9.25 8.29 -8.07
N GLY A 162 10.20 7.39 -7.81
CA GLY A 162 11.43 7.29 -8.59
C GLY A 162 11.15 7.02 -10.08
N ARG A 163 10.18 6.16 -10.39
CA ARG A 163 9.74 5.90 -11.78
C ARG A 163 9.06 7.12 -12.39
N VAL A 164 8.16 7.77 -11.66
CA VAL A 164 7.50 9.01 -12.11
C VAL A 164 8.52 10.10 -12.48
N ILE A 165 9.54 10.28 -11.63
CA ILE A 165 10.63 11.25 -11.85
C ILE A 165 11.42 10.90 -13.11
N HIS A 166 11.74 9.62 -13.29
CA HIS A 166 12.43 9.13 -14.47
C HIS A 166 11.61 9.33 -15.76
N ASP A 167 10.31 9.04 -15.73
CA ASP A 167 9.47 9.05 -16.94
C ASP A 167 9.01 10.47 -17.33
N SER A 168 9.04 11.42 -16.39
CA SER A 168 8.55 12.79 -16.58
C SER A 168 9.66 13.84 -16.77
N GLN A 169 10.88 13.43 -17.16
CA GLN A 169 12.06 14.33 -17.26
C GLN A 169 11.86 15.57 -18.13
N ASN A 170 10.93 15.53 -19.10
CA ASN A 170 10.57 16.68 -19.93
C ASN A 170 9.73 17.76 -19.22
N ARG A 171 9.39 17.55 -17.94
CA ARG A 171 8.55 18.44 -17.11
C ARG A 171 9.31 18.86 -15.84
N THR A 172 10.38 19.63 -16.02
CA THR A 172 11.34 19.96 -14.97
C THR A 172 10.71 20.45 -13.65
N GLU A 173 9.80 21.42 -13.71
CA GLU A 173 9.15 21.96 -12.50
C GLU A 173 8.32 20.92 -11.75
N TYR A 174 7.58 20.10 -12.50
CA TYR A 174 6.78 19.02 -11.94
C TYR A 174 7.66 17.96 -11.28
N VAL A 175 8.74 17.53 -11.93
CA VAL A 175 9.67 16.54 -11.38
C VAL A 175 10.35 17.06 -10.11
N ILE A 176 10.73 18.35 -10.07
CA ILE A 176 11.29 18.97 -8.86
C ILE A 176 10.27 18.92 -7.70
N GLN A 177 9.00 19.23 -7.97
CA GLN A 177 7.95 19.17 -6.95
C GLN A 177 7.74 17.74 -6.42
N ILE A 178 7.68 16.76 -7.32
CA ILE A 178 7.56 15.34 -6.95
C ILE A 178 8.78 14.88 -6.15
N PHE A 179 9.99 15.25 -6.55
CA PHE A 179 11.21 14.89 -5.82
C PHE A 179 11.24 15.46 -4.41
N LYS A 180 10.80 16.71 -4.19
CA LYS A 180 10.71 17.28 -2.84
C LYS A 180 9.80 16.45 -1.94
N GLN A 181 8.62 16.05 -2.43
CA GLN A 181 7.69 15.21 -1.66
C GLN A 181 8.25 13.80 -1.43
N MET A 182 8.93 13.22 -2.42
CA MET A 182 9.62 11.92 -2.29
C MET A 182 10.69 11.97 -1.19
N GLU A 183 11.50 13.02 -1.17
CA GLU A 183 12.56 13.22 -0.19
C GLU A 183 12.00 13.45 1.22
N GLU A 184 11.03 14.36 1.37
CA GLU A 184 10.37 14.62 2.66
C GLU A 184 9.75 13.33 3.25
N LEU A 185 9.05 12.55 2.41
CA LEU A 185 8.49 11.27 2.79
C LEU A 185 9.58 10.28 3.23
N TYR A 186 10.66 10.18 2.46
CA TYR A 186 11.74 9.23 2.76
C TYR A 186 12.50 9.58 4.04
N VAL A 187 12.76 10.87 4.32
CA VAL A 187 13.40 11.30 5.59
C VAL A 187 12.59 10.83 6.79
N GLU A 188 11.26 10.94 6.75
CA GLU A 188 10.38 10.45 7.81
C GLU A 188 10.37 8.91 7.90
N LEU A 189 10.54 8.20 6.79
CA LEU A 189 10.60 6.73 6.77
C LEU A 189 11.96 6.19 7.23
N GLU A 190 13.05 6.92 7.00
CA GLU A 190 14.40 6.50 7.37
C GLU A 190 14.53 6.28 8.89
N ARG A 191 13.82 7.07 9.71
CA ARG A 191 13.85 6.93 11.18
C ARG A 191 13.45 5.54 11.67
N PHE A 192 12.74 4.75 10.85
CA PHE A 192 12.37 3.37 11.18
C PHE A 192 13.53 2.38 11.03
N ARG A 193 14.67 2.78 10.45
CA ARG A 193 15.91 1.97 10.36
C ARG A 193 16.43 1.52 11.74
N LYS A 194 16.11 2.27 12.81
CA LYS A 194 16.55 1.95 14.18
C LYS A 194 15.90 0.70 14.79
N PHE A 195 14.84 0.18 14.18
CA PHE A 195 14.11 -0.97 14.69
C PHE A 195 14.61 -2.28 14.06
N PRO A 196 14.56 -3.41 14.81
CA PRO A 196 15.04 -4.69 14.32
C PRO A 196 14.24 -5.18 13.10
N ASN A 197 14.92 -5.92 12.22
CA ASN A 197 14.33 -6.44 10.97
C ASN A 197 13.21 -7.46 11.26
N ARG A 198 12.02 -7.23 10.69
CA ARG A 198 10.95 -8.24 10.56
C ARG A 198 10.93 -8.81 9.15
N LYS A 199 10.54 -10.08 8.98
CA LYS A 199 10.41 -10.76 7.68
C LYS A 199 9.34 -10.09 6.81
N ASP A 200 9.74 -9.57 5.64
CA ASP A 200 8.83 -9.08 4.60
C ASP A 200 8.23 -10.31 3.89
N PRO A 201 6.88 -10.41 3.83
CA PRO A 201 6.22 -11.52 3.16
C PRO A 201 6.46 -11.58 1.64
N LYS A 202 6.89 -10.48 0.99
CA LYS A 202 7.18 -10.42 -0.45
C LYS A 202 8.57 -10.96 -0.83
N ILE A 203 9.48 -11.19 0.12
CA ILE A 203 10.88 -11.58 -0.14
C ILE A 203 11.13 -13.05 0.26
N LYS A 204 11.63 -13.87 -0.68
CA LYS A 204 11.86 -15.32 -0.51
C LYS A 204 13.24 -15.70 0.10
N SER A 205 14.09 -14.74 0.47
CA SER A 205 15.47 -15.04 0.91
C SER A 205 15.55 -15.53 2.37
N LYS A 206 16.60 -16.31 2.66
CA LYS A 206 16.88 -16.92 3.98
C LYS A 206 17.53 -15.96 4.99
N ASP A 207 17.99 -14.79 4.55
CA ASP A 207 18.75 -13.88 5.41
C ASP A 207 17.87 -12.71 5.89
N LEU A 208 17.76 -12.56 7.21
CA LEU A 208 16.99 -11.52 7.89
C LEU A 208 17.46 -10.09 7.53
N ALA A 209 16.88 -9.48 6.50
CA ALA A 209 16.98 -8.04 6.26
C ALA A 209 15.82 -7.56 5.38
N ASN A 210 14.84 -6.86 5.94
CA ASN A 210 13.62 -6.56 5.17
C ASN A 210 13.16 -5.11 5.34
N LEU A 211 12.92 -4.60 6.54
CA LEU A 211 12.64 -3.16 6.67
C LEU A 211 13.87 -2.30 6.36
N LYS A 212 15.04 -2.62 6.96
CA LYS A 212 16.29 -1.91 6.67
C LYS A 212 16.64 -1.99 5.18
N HIS A 213 16.53 -3.18 4.58
CA HIS A 213 16.82 -3.38 3.16
C HIS A 213 15.90 -2.55 2.25
N ARG A 214 14.59 -2.52 2.52
CA ARG A 214 13.65 -1.67 1.77
C ARG A 214 13.96 -0.18 1.93
N ILE A 215 14.31 0.26 3.15
CA ILE A 215 14.77 1.64 3.40
C ILE A 215 16.02 1.94 2.57
N ASP A 216 17.01 1.04 2.55
CA ASP A 216 18.26 1.24 1.80
C ASP A 216 18.03 1.26 0.28
N ILE A 217 17.11 0.44 -0.24
CA ILE A 217 16.65 0.52 -1.63
C ILE A 217 16.03 1.90 -1.91
N CYS A 218 15.12 2.36 -1.05
CA CYS A 218 14.46 3.66 -1.21
C CYS A 218 15.47 4.82 -1.15
N GLY A 219 16.44 4.77 -0.23
CA GLY A 219 17.52 5.76 -0.18
C GLY A 219 18.36 5.79 -1.45
N SER A 220 18.68 4.61 -1.99
CA SER A 220 19.36 4.52 -3.28
C SER A 220 18.54 5.12 -4.42
N GLN A 221 17.21 4.99 -4.39
CA GLN A 221 16.32 5.63 -5.38
C GLN A 221 16.30 7.16 -5.21
N VAL A 222 16.18 7.68 -3.99
CA VAL A 222 16.24 9.13 -3.71
C VAL A 222 17.55 9.72 -4.23
N THR A 223 18.70 9.08 -3.95
CA THR A 223 20.00 9.53 -4.47
C THR A 223 20.04 9.55 -5.99
N LYS A 224 19.57 8.50 -6.66
CA LYS A 224 19.52 8.44 -8.14
C LYS A 224 18.61 9.52 -8.74
N SER A 225 17.43 9.75 -8.14
CA SER A 225 16.51 10.80 -8.56
C SER A 225 17.12 12.20 -8.40
N ARG A 226 17.87 12.44 -7.32
CA ARG A 226 18.62 13.67 -7.09
C ARG A 226 19.71 13.90 -8.14
N GLU A 227 20.51 12.86 -8.42
CA GLU A 227 21.55 12.92 -9.47
C GLU A 227 20.95 13.21 -10.85
N LEU A 228 19.82 12.58 -11.18
CA LEU A 228 19.11 12.81 -12.43
C LEU A 228 18.69 14.28 -12.57
N LEU A 229 18.10 14.85 -11.52
CA LEU A 229 17.72 16.26 -11.48
C LEU A 229 18.93 17.21 -11.57
N GLY A 230 20.06 16.85 -10.95
CA GLY A 230 21.31 17.60 -11.09
C GLY A 230 21.80 17.67 -12.54
N LYS A 231 21.69 16.56 -13.29
CA LYS A 231 22.02 16.50 -14.72
C LYS A 231 21.08 17.35 -15.59
N LEU A 232 19.84 17.55 -15.15
CA LEU A 232 18.87 18.45 -15.80
C LEU A 232 19.15 19.94 -15.52
N GLY A 233 20.28 20.27 -14.87
CA GLY A 233 20.70 21.65 -14.59
C GLY A 233 19.92 22.32 -13.46
N THR A 234 19.21 21.54 -12.64
CA THR A 234 18.34 22.08 -11.59
C THR A 234 19.09 22.26 -10.28
N ARG A 235 18.97 23.44 -9.66
CA ARG A 235 19.43 23.67 -8.28
C ARG A 235 18.45 22.99 -7.32
N ILE A 236 18.75 21.76 -6.92
CA ILE A 236 18.12 21.17 -5.74
C ILE A 236 18.73 21.82 -4.49
N PRO A 237 17.93 22.36 -3.56
CA PRO A 237 18.43 22.86 -2.29
C PRO A 237 19.23 21.77 -1.55
N LYS A 238 20.45 22.10 -1.13
CA LYS A 238 21.33 21.22 -0.34
C LYS A 238 20.90 21.07 1.13
N ASN A 239 19.62 21.15 1.42
CA ASN A 239 19.14 21.14 2.80
C ASN A 239 18.43 19.81 3.06
N GLY A 240 19.14 18.87 3.66
CA GLY A 240 18.65 17.54 4.05
C GLY A 240 19.79 16.54 4.27
N PRO A 241 19.55 15.37 4.90
CA PRO A 241 20.59 14.35 5.13
C PRO A 241 21.12 13.71 3.83
N TYR A 242 20.50 13.99 2.69
CA TYR A 242 20.87 13.51 1.35
C TYR A 242 21.43 14.61 0.43
N ALA A 243 21.88 15.73 1.02
CA ALA A 243 22.44 16.88 0.33
C ALA A 243 23.92 16.76 -0.07
#